data_AF-A0A951ZC63-F1
#
_entry.id   AF-A0A951ZC63-F1
#
_cell.length_a   1.000
_cell.length_b   1.000
_cell.length_c   1.000
_cell.angle_alpha   90.00
_cell.angle_beta   90.00
_cell.angle_gamma   90.00
#
_symmetry.space_group_name_H-M   'P 1'
#
loop_
_entity.id
_entity.type
_entity.pdbx_description
1 polymer ?
#
loop_
_entity_poly.entity_id
_entity_poly.type
_entity_poly.pdbx_seq_one_letter_code
_entity_poly.pdbx_strand_id
1 'polypeptide(L)'
;EDSISDLFRAAGVRVTPARKGPRVPRFEVLKQLMVQGEFFVASRCQFWLSTVPALPRDPRRPEDVDTSANDHMLDATSYLIAGASQGVVSVGDFAGPPPRLPDTGDRIVYV
;
A
#
# COMPACT_ATOMS: atom_id res chain seq x y z
N GLU A 1 -18.90 -7.51 -18.66
CA GLU A 1 -18.58 -7.99 -17.30
C GLU A 1 -17.78 -6.88 -16.63
N ASP A 2 -18.20 -6.47 -15.44
CA ASP A 2 -17.56 -5.35 -14.72
C ASP A 2 -16.26 -5.81 -14.07
N SER A 3 -15.21 -4.99 -14.12
CA SER A 3 -13.99 -5.29 -13.38
C SER A 3 -14.20 -5.05 -11.88
N ILE A 4 -13.34 -5.63 -11.04
CA ILE A 4 -13.34 -5.35 -9.59
C ILE A 4 -13.20 -3.84 -9.32
N SER A 5 -12.44 -3.12 -10.14
CA SER A 5 -12.31 -1.65 -10.00
C SER A 5 -13.61 -0.93 -10.29
N ASP A 6 -14.42 -1.43 -11.22
CA ASP A 6 -15.72 -0.84 -11.55
C ASP A 6 -16.73 -1.09 -10.43
N LEU A 7 -16.73 -2.30 -9.85
CA LEU A 7 -17.52 -2.61 -8.66
C LEU A 7 -17.15 -1.72 -7.47
N PHE A 8 -15.87 -1.47 -7.24
CA PHE A 8 -15.42 -0.57 -6.17
C PHE A 8 -15.87 0.88 -6.40
N ARG A 9 -15.78 1.40 -7.63
CA ARG A 9 -16.28 2.74 -7.95
C ARG A 9 -17.79 2.83 -7.75
N ALA A 10 -18.54 1.82 -8.19
CA ALA A 10 -19.98 1.75 -7.98
C ALA A 10 -20.37 1.74 -6.49
N ALA A 11 -19.52 1.17 -5.63
CA ALA A 11 -19.69 1.19 -4.17
C ALA A 11 -19.20 2.48 -3.48
N GLY A 12 -18.77 3.50 -4.24
CA GLY A 12 -18.26 4.77 -3.72
C GLY A 12 -16.78 4.77 -3.31
N VAL A 13 -16.04 3.69 -3.60
CA VAL A 13 -14.61 3.60 -3.27
C VAL A 13 -13.78 4.34 -4.33
N ARG A 14 -12.93 5.25 -3.85
CA ARG A 14 -11.95 5.93 -4.70
C ARG A 14 -10.82 4.98 -5.05
N VAL A 15 -10.78 4.53 -6.29
CA VAL A 15 -9.70 3.68 -6.83
C VAL A 15 -9.00 4.39 -7.98
N THR A 16 -7.67 4.43 -7.93
CA THR A 16 -6.83 4.95 -9.00
C THR A 16 -6.16 3.80 -9.75
N PRO A 17 -5.98 3.91 -11.08
CA PRO A 17 -5.22 2.91 -11.83
C PRO A 17 -3.81 2.73 -11.24
N ALA A 18 -3.39 1.47 -11.11
CA ALA A 18 -2.02 1.16 -10.71
C ALA A 18 -1.04 1.61 -11.81
N ARG A 19 0.05 2.29 -11.44
CA ARG A 19 1.16 2.53 -12.36
C ARG A 19 1.94 1.23 -12.57
N LYS A 20 1.61 0.51 -13.64
CA LYS A 20 2.31 -0.71 -14.04
C LYS A 20 3.63 -0.34 -14.73
N GLY A 21 4.70 -0.33 -13.94
CA GLY A 21 6.08 -0.22 -14.41
C GLY A 21 6.95 -1.34 -13.83
N PRO A 22 8.27 -1.34 -14.10
CA PRO A 22 9.18 -2.35 -13.53
C PRO A 22 9.04 -2.40 -12.01
N ARG A 23 9.06 -3.62 -11.43
CA ARG A 23 8.88 -3.84 -9.99
C ARG A 23 10.09 -3.37 -9.20
N VAL A 24 11.27 -3.75 -9.67
CA VAL A 24 12.55 -3.55 -9.00
C VAL A 24 12.76 -2.10 -8.53
N PRO A 25 12.59 -1.06 -9.37
CA PRO A 25 12.77 0.32 -8.90
C PRO A 25 11.83 0.70 -7.74
N ARG A 26 10.61 0.16 -7.71
CA ARG A 26 9.65 0.43 -6.63
C ARG A 26 10.10 -0.20 -5.32
N PHE A 27 10.71 -1.39 -5.39
CA PHE A 27 11.27 -2.07 -4.22
C PHE A 27 12.55 -1.39 -3.74
N GLU A 28 13.36 -0.81 -4.63
CA GLU A 28 14.52 0.00 -4.20
C GLU A 28 14.10 1.23 -3.40
N VAL A 29 13.04 1.93 -3.81
CA VAL A 29 12.51 3.06 -3.02
C VAL A 29 12.04 2.59 -1.64
N LEU A 30 11.32 1.48 -1.55
CA LEU A 30 10.91 0.91 -0.26
C LEU A 30 12.12 0.57 0.62
N LYS A 31 13.16 -0.04 0.06
CA LYS A 31 14.41 -0.34 0.76
C LYS A 31 15.10 0.92 1.27
N GLN A 32 15.15 1.99 0.47
CA GLN A 32 15.72 3.27 0.88
C GLN A 32 14.97 3.86 2.09
N LEU A 33 13.63 3.87 2.06
CA LEU A 33 12.81 4.34 3.17
C LEU A 33 13.08 3.52 4.45
N MET A 34 13.27 2.19 4.33
CA MET A 34 13.63 1.34 5.48
C MET A 34 15.02 1.68 6.04
N VAL A 35 16.03 1.82 5.17
CA VAL A 35 17.41 2.17 5.57
C VAL A 35 17.47 3.55 6.25
N GLN A 36 16.65 4.48 5.78
CA GLN A 36 16.56 5.84 6.34
C GLN A 36 15.72 5.90 7.62
N GLY A 37 15.00 4.83 7.98
CA GLY A 37 14.09 4.83 9.12
C GLY A 37 12.80 5.64 8.88
N GLU A 38 12.40 5.79 7.62
CA GLU A 38 11.20 6.54 7.19
C GLU A 38 10.02 5.62 6.84
N PHE A 39 10.20 4.30 6.89
CA PHE A 39 9.14 3.32 6.69
C PHE A 39 8.81 2.57 7.98
N PHE A 40 7.54 2.62 8.39
CA PHE A 40 7.05 1.95 9.59
C PHE A 40 5.89 1.02 9.25
N VAL A 41 5.87 -0.15 9.89
CA VAL A 41 4.76 -1.10 9.80
C VAL A 41 4.16 -1.25 11.18
N ALA A 42 2.86 -0.97 11.30
CA ALA A 42 2.16 -1.15 12.57
C ALA A 42 2.13 -2.64 12.97
N SER A 43 2.23 -2.92 14.27
CA SER A 43 2.22 -4.30 14.80
C SER A 43 0.96 -5.10 14.42
N ARG A 44 -0.17 -4.41 14.19
CA ARG A 44 -1.42 -5.04 13.72
C ARG A 44 -1.38 -5.51 12.27
N CYS A 45 -0.41 -5.06 11.47
CA CYS A 45 -0.26 -5.49 10.07
C CYS A 45 0.40 -6.87 10.00
N GLN A 46 -0.17 -7.84 10.71
CA GLN A 46 0.40 -9.17 10.92
C GLN A 46 0.70 -9.88 9.60
N PHE A 47 -0.19 -9.76 8.62
CA PHE A 47 0.00 -10.39 7.32
C PHE A 47 1.21 -9.82 6.57
N TRP A 48 1.45 -8.51 6.64
CA TRP A 48 2.66 -7.91 6.06
C TRP A 48 3.91 -8.43 6.79
N LEU A 49 3.88 -8.41 8.12
CA LEU A 49 5.00 -8.83 8.98
C LEU A 49 5.35 -10.32 8.83
N SER A 50 4.38 -11.18 8.53
CA SER A 50 4.60 -12.62 8.32
C SER A 50 5.05 -12.97 6.90
N THR A 51 4.82 -12.11 5.91
CA THR A 51 5.05 -12.43 4.49
C THR A 51 6.24 -11.69 3.91
N VAL A 52 6.27 -10.36 4.02
CA VAL A 52 7.25 -9.53 3.31
C VAL A 52 8.70 -9.77 3.78
N PRO A 53 9.01 -9.87 5.09
CA PRO A 53 10.36 -10.17 5.53
C PRO A 53 10.87 -11.57 5.13
N ALA A 54 9.95 -12.50 4.83
CA ALA A 54 10.26 -13.89 4.49
C ALA A 54 10.35 -14.15 2.97
N LEU A 55 10.17 -13.12 2.13
CA LEU A 55 10.18 -13.28 0.68
C LEU A 55 11.57 -13.72 0.18
N PRO A 56 11.67 -14.83 -0.56
CA PRO A 56 12.91 -15.22 -1.21
C PRO A 56 13.17 -14.33 -2.44
N ARG A 57 14.45 -14.21 -2.81
CA ARG A 57 14.85 -13.58 -4.08
C ARG A 57 14.45 -14.45 -5.25
N ASP A 58 14.14 -13.82 -6.38
CA ASP A 58 13.90 -14.56 -7.62
C ASP A 58 15.22 -15.27 -8.06
N PRO A 59 15.17 -16.57 -8.41
CA PRO A 59 16.37 -17.35 -8.74
C PRO A 59 17.05 -16.92 -10.06
N ARG A 60 16.34 -16.22 -10.95
CA ARG A 60 16.84 -15.75 -12.25
C ARG A 60 17.08 -14.25 -12.25
N ARG A 61 16.42 -13.51 -11.35
CA ARG A 61 16.48 -12.05 -11.24
C ARG A 61 16.68 -11.62 -9.78
N PRO A 62 17.89 -11.76 -9.22
CA PRO A 62 18.13 -11.57 -7.79
C PRO A 62 17.79 -10.17 -7.23
N GLU A 63 17.59 -9.18 -8.10
CA GLU A 63 17.12 -7.84 -7.76
C GLU A 63 15.60 -7.76 -7.48
N ASP A 64 14.86 -8.81 -7.84
CA ASP A 64 13.41 -8.98 -7.66
C ASP A 64 13.13 -10.08 -6.60
N VAL A 65 11.85 -10.24 -6.23
CA VAL A 65 11.40 -11.34 -5.36
C VAL A 65 10.79 -12.46 -6.18
N ASP A 66 10.83 -13.69 -5.66
CA ASP A 66 10.21 -14.84 -6.28
C ASP A 66 8.69 -14.60 -6.43
N THR A 67 8.25 -14.46 -7.69
CA THR A 67 6.85 -14.22 -8.04
C THR A 67 5.90 -15.37 -7.71
N SER A 68 6.42 -16.55 -7.36
CA SER A 68 5.63 -17.68 -6.88
C SER A 68 5.41 -17.67 -5.37
N ALA A 69 6.14 -16.83 -4.64
CA ALA A 69 5.97 -16.63 -3.20
C ALA A 69 4.79 -15.69 -2.88
N ASN A 70 4.44 -15.55 -1.60
CA ASN A 70 3.35 -14.69 -1.17
C ASN A 70 3.77 -13.21 -1.10
N ASP A 71 3.89 -12.56 -2.26
CA ASP A 71 4.42 -11.20 -2.43
C ASP A 71 3.34 -10.10 -2.47
N HIS A 72 2.07 -10.46 -2.32
CA HIS A 72 0.92 -9.55 -2.48
C HIS A 72 1.02 -8.26 -1.65
N MET A 73 1.51 -8.35 -0.40
CA MET A 73 1.68 -7.18 0.46
C MET A 73 2.86 -6.30 0.05
N LEU A 74 3.93 -6.88 -0.47
CA LEU A 74 5.03 -6.12 -1.06
C LEU A 74 4.55 -5.38 -2.32
N ASP A 75 3.81 -6.08 -3.18
CA ASP A 75 3.22 -5.49 -4.38
C ASP A 75 2.26 -4.34 -4.05
N ALA A 76 1.33 -4.54 -3.10
CA ALA A 76 0.41 -3.51 -2.62
C ALA A 76 1.16 -2.29 -2.06
N THR A 77 2.17 -2.51 -1.22
CA THR A 77 3.02 -1.44 -0.67
C THR A 77 3.73 -0.69 -1.79
N SER A 78 4.25 -1.40 -2.79
CA SER A 78 4.94 -0.79 -3.93
C SER A 78 4.02 0.06 -4.81
N TYR A 79 2.74 -0.31 -4.94
CA TYR A 79 1.76 0.48 -5.66
C TYR A 79 1.41 1.78 -4.93
N LEU A 80 1.43 1.77 -3.60
CA LEU A 80 1.28 2.99 -2.80
C LEU A 80 2.46 3.94 -3.02
N ILE A 81 3.69 3.42 -2.94
CA ILE A 81 4.91 4.23 -3.10
C ILE A 81 5.04 4.80 -4.51
N ALA A 82 4.73 4.01 -5.54
CA ALA A 82 4.82 4.44 -6.94
C ALA A 82 3.57 5.19 -7.42
N GLY A 83 2.47 5.07 -6.68
CA GLY A 83 1.15 5.56 -7.05
C GLY A 83 1.01 7.07 -6.89
N ALA A 84 0.12 7.64 -7.70
CA ALA A 84 -0.31 9.03 -7.54
C ALA A 84 -1.33 9.20 -6.41
N SER A 85 -1.59 8.16 -5.60
CA SER A 85 -2.41 8.21 -4.40
C SER A 85 -1.67 8.94 -3.26
N GLN A 86 -1.14 10.13 -3.57
CA GLN A 86 -0.77 11.14 -2.61
C GLN A 86 -2.08 11.78 -2.15
N GLY A 87 -2.84 11.04 -1.34
CA GLY A 87 -3.90 11.66 -0.57
C GLY A 87 -3.27 12.65 0.39
N VAL A 88 -3.93 13.78 0.65
CA VAL A 88 -3.52 14.66 1.74
C VAL A 88 -3.67 13.87 3.03
N VAL A 89 -2.56 13.39 3.58
CA VAL A 89 -2.54 12.83 4.94
C VAL A 89 -2.62 14.03 5.87
N SER A 90 -3.82 14.30 6.38
CA SER A 90 -3.98 15.24 7.49
C SER A 90 -3.58 14.51 8.76
N VAL A 91 -2.42 14.86 9.31
CA VAL A 91 -2.00 14.39 10.62
C VAL A 91 -2.73 15.24 11.65
N GLY A 92 -3.69 14.66 12.35
CA GLY A 92 -4.35 15.29 13.49
C GLY A 92 -3.55 15.08 14.78
N ASP A 93 -3.66 16.01 15.72
CA ASP A 93 -3.20 15.81 17.10
C ASP A 93 -4.03 14.71 17.78
N PHE A 94 -3.37 13.82 18.54
CA PHE A 94 -4.03 12.77 19.35
C PHE A 94 -4.81 13.33 20.55
N ALA A 95 -4.57 14.58 20.94
CA ALA A 95 -5.29 15.23 22.05
C ALA A 95 -6.69 15.74 21.64
N GLY A 96 -7.01 15.77 20.35
CA GLY A 96 -8.31 16.20 19.83
C GLY A 96 -9.24 15.04 19.44
N PRO A 97 -10.56 15.29 19.30
CA PRO A 97 -11.45 14.33 18.64
C PRO A 97 -10.90 14.01 17.24
N PRO A 98 -10.93 12.75 16.78
CA PRO A 98 -10.30 12.36 15.53
C PRO A 98 -10.86 13.20 14.38
N PRO A 99 -10.01 13.64 13.42
CA PRO A 99 -10.47 14.40 12.28
C PRO A 99 -11.59 13.62 11.60
N ARG A 100 -12.79 14.20 11.57
CA ARG A 100 -13.88 13.65 10.77
C ARG A 100 -13.46 13.84 9.32
N LEU A 101 -13.19 12.74 8.62
CA LEU A 101 -13.04 12.78 7.18
C LEU A 101 -14.26 13.52 6.61
N PRO A 102 -14.07 14.42 5.63
CA PRO A 102 -15.17 15.19 5.09
C PRO A 102 -16.29 14.24 4.70
N ASP A 103 -17.49 14.50 5.21
CA ASP A 103 -18.68 13.73 4.92
C ASP A 103 -18.93 13.81 3.41
N THR A 104 -18.47 12.80 2.68
CA THR A 104 -18.70 12.67 1.25
C THR A 104 -20.10 12.13 0.95
N GLY A 105 -20.99 12.09 1.94
CA GLY A 105 -22.40 11.80 1.78
C GLY A 105 -22.77 10.32 1.85
N ASP A 106 -21.83 9.40 2.07
CA ASP A 106 -22.16 7.99 2.32
C ASP A 106 -20.99 7.22 2.95
N ARG A 107 -21.06 7.05 4.28
CA ARG A 107 -20.30 6.14 5.16
C ARG A 107 -19.13 6.76 5.93
N ILE A 108 -19.34 6.82 7.25
CA ILE A 108 -18.31 7.11 8.25
C ILE A 108 -17.50 5.83 8.48
N VAL A 109 -16.20 5.86 8.19
CA VAL A 109 -15.24 4.83 8.63
C VAL A 109 -14.50 5.40 9.83
N TYR A 110 -14.76 4.84 11.02
CA TYR A 110 -13.94 5.07 12.19
C TYR A 110 -12.73 4.14 12.14
N VAL A 111 -11.53 4.69 12.40
CA VAL A 111 -10.33 3.92 12.77
C VAL A 111 -10.09 4.14 14.25
#